data_AF-A0A480AEL9-F1
#
_entry.id   AF-A0A480AEL9-F1
#
_cell.length_a   1.000
_cell.length_b   1.000
_cell.length_c   1.000
_cell.angle_alpha   90.00
_cell.angle_beta   90.00
_cell.angle_gamma   90.00
#
_symmetry.space_group_name_H-M   'P 1'
#
loop_
_entity.id
_entity.type
_entity.pdbx_description
1 polymer ?
#
loop_
_entity_poly.entity_id
_entity_poly.type
_entity_poly.pdbx_seq_one_letter_code
_entity_poly.pdbx_strand_id
1 'polypeptide(L)'
;MGDSVIADLVTNHRLKYSRLLVEIFMKAELTAIIERATEGGYWAICPEISGANGQGETIEEAKENLELAIQLIIEDRMADIRRGITEDAIEETILIP
;
A
#
# COMPACT_ATOMS: atom_id res chain seq x y z
N MET A 1 -11.16 18.26 -42.75
CA MET A 1 -10.59 18.75 -41.47
C MET A 1 -11.74 18.78 -40.47
N GLY A 2 -11.84 17.81 -39.57
CA GLY A 2 -12.95 17.77 -38.62
C GLY A 2 -12.98 16.54 -37.70
N ASP A 3 -12.63 15.35 -38.22
CA ASP A 3 -12.95 14.11 -37.47
C ASP A 3 -11.75 13.36 -36.88
N SER A 4 -10.51 13.81 -37.13
CA SER A 4 -9.31 13.12 -36.62
C SER A 4 -8.83 13.60 -35.25
N VAL A 5 -9.28 14.77 -34.76
CA VAL A 5 -8.80 15.34 -33.48
C VAL A 5 -9.52 14.71 -32.28
N ILE A 6 -10.75 14.22 -32.46
CA ILE A 6 -11.54 13.60 -31.38
C ILE A 6 -11.07 12.16 -31.09
N ALA A 7 -10.64 11.41 -32.10
CA ALA A 7 -10.08 10.07 -31.91
C ALA A 7 -8.75 10.09 -31.13
N ASP A 8 -7.94 11.14 -31.29
CA ASP A 8 -6.66 11.28 -30.57
C ASP A 8 -6.84 11.69 -29.10
N LEU A 9 -7.87 12.49 -28.76
CA LEU A 9 -8.17 12.83 -27.36
C LEU A 9 -8.75 11.65 -26.57
N VAL A 10 -9.56 10.80 -27.20
CA VAL A 10 -10.13 9.63 -26.52
C VAL A 10 -9.08 8.54 -26.31
N THR A 11 -8.08 8.44 -27.18
CA THR A 11 -7.02 7.43 -27.06
C THR A 11 -5.95 7.84 -26.03
N ASN A 12 -5.63 9.14 -25.93
CA ASN A 12 -4.69 9.65 -24.92
C ASN A 12 -5.27 9.74 -23.50
N HIS A 13 -6.58 9.95 -23.33
CA HIS A 13 -7.20 9.92 -22.00
C HIS A 13 -7.46 8.50 -21.49
N ARG A 14 -7.58 7.50 -22.36
CA ARG A 14 -7.81 6.11 -21.95
C ARG A 14 -6.55 5.43 -21.39
N LEU A 15 -5.35 5.93 -21.74
CA LEU A 15 -4.07 5.40 -21.23
C LEU A 15 -3.55 6.12 -19.97
N LYS A 16 -4.00 7.34 -19.67
CA LYS A 16 -3.65 8.01 -18.40
C LYS A 16 -4.39 7.40 -17.19
N TYR A 17 -5.64 6.95 -17.38
CA TYR A 17 -6.43 6.34 -16.29
C TYR A 17 -6.28 4.82 -16.18
N SER A 18 -5.82 4.12 -17.23
CA SER A 18 -5.49 2.69 -17.10
C SER A 18 -4.27 2.46 -16.20
N ARG A 19 -3.41 3.48 -16.03
CA ARG A 19 -2.31 3.50 -15.06
C ARG A 19 -2.71 4.05 -13.69
N LEU A 20 -3.97 4.52 -13.53
CA LEU A 20 -4.53 5.11 -12.31
C LEU A 20 -5.58 4.22 -11.62
N LEU A 21 -5.75 2.97 -12.07
CA LEU A 21 -6.60 1.94 -11.46
C LEU A 21 -5.81 0.66 -11.17
N VAL A 22 -4.56 0.83 -10.80
CA VAL A 22 -3.85 -0.14 -9.96
C VAL A 22 -3.28 0.68 -8.81
N GLU A 23 -4.15 1.23 -7.97
CA GLU A 23 -3.80 1.23 -6.54
C GLU A 23 -3.50 -0.25 -6.26
N ILE A 24 -2.22 -0.57 -6.08
CA ILE A 24 -1.78 -1.90 -5.69
C ILE A 24 -2.33 -2.07 -4.28
N PHE A 25 -3.61 -2.39 -4.16
CA PHE A 25 -4.19 -2.85 -2.90
C PHE A 25 -3.54 -4.19 -2.63
N MET A 26 -2.42 -4.14 -1.90
CA MET A 26 -1.84 -5.31 -1.30
C MET A 26 -2.85 -5.84 -0.31
N LYS A 27 -3.52 -6.93 -0.70
CA LYS A 27 -4.36 -7.69 0.22
C LYS A 27 -3.45 -8.68 0.93
N ALA A 28 -3.29 -8.47 2.22
CA ALA A 28 -2.61 -9.38 3.12
C ALA A 28 -3.48 -9.59 4.35
N GLU A 29 -3.45 -10.81 4.88
CA GLU A 29 -3.96 -11.10 6.22
C GLU A 29 -2.77 -11.01 7.18
N LEU A 30 -2.81 -10.04 8.08
CA LEU A 30 -1.74 -9.76 9.04
C LEU A 30 -2.33 -9.67 10.44
N THR A 31 -1.50 -9.94 11.45
CA THR A 31 -1.92 -9.88 12.85
C THR A 31 -1.86 -8.45 13.37
N ALA A 32 -2.92 -8.00 14.05
CA ALA A 32 -2.90 -6.79 14.86
C ALA A 32 -2.93 -7.17 16.34
N ILE A 33 -1.88 -6.83 17.09
CA ILE A 33 -1.87 -6.88 18.55
C ILE A 33 -2.23 -5.48 19.03
N ILE A 34 -3.33 -5.36 19.77
CA ILE A 34 -3.86 -4.07 20.24
C ILE A 34 -3.93 -4.09 21.75
N GLU A 35 -3.32 -3.08 22.37
CA GLU A 35 -3.24 -2.94 23.82
C GLU A 35 -3.70 -1.55 24.27
N ARG A 36 -4.26 -1.46 25.47
CA ARG A 36 -4.61 -0.18 26.07
C ARG A 36 -3.32 0.55 26.47
N ALA A 37 -3.17 1.81 26.06
CA ALA A 37 -2.02 2.61 26.45
C ALA A 37 -2.17 3.17 27.87
N THR A 38 -1.05 3.40 28.56
CA THR A 38 -1.03 3.86 29.96
C THR A 38 -1.61 5.26 30.15
N GLU A 39 -1.51 6.09 29.11
CA GLU A 39 -1.92 7.48 29.03
C GLU A 39 -3.39 7.66 28.59
N GLY A 40 -4.08 6.57 28.23
CA GLY A 40 -5.38 6.60 27.58
C GLY A 40 -5.29 6.17 26.11
N GLY A 41 -6.42 5.76 25.52
CA GLY A 41 -6.44 5.21 24.16
C GLY A 41 -5.80 3.82 24.04
N TYR A 42 -5.33 3.52 22.83
CA TYR A 42 -4.82 2.23 22.40
C TYR A 42 -3.58 2.40 21.52
N TRP A 43 -2.67 1.43 21.62
CA TRP A 43 -1.59 1.23 20.66
C TRP A 43 -1.74 -0.14 20.01
N ALA A 44 -1.27 -0.25 18.78
CA ALA A 44 -1.39 -1.43 17.95
C ALA A 44 -0.06 -1.71 17.24
N ILE A 45 0.30 -2.99 17.11
CA ILE A 45 1.48 -3.44 16.34
C ILE A 45 1.14 -4.63 15.46
N CYS A 46 1.94 -4.81 14.41
CA CYS A 46 1.90 -5.99 13.55
C CYS A 46 3.23 -6.74 13.64
N PRO A 47 3.28 -7.92 14.29
CA PRO A 47 4.55 -8.64 14.49
C PRO A 47 5.20 -9.08 13.17
N GLU A 48 4.42 -9.29 12.11
CA GLU A 48 4.90 -9.63 10.77
C GLU A 48 5.63 -8.45 10.10
N ILE A 49 5.27 -7.21 10.46
CA ILE A 49 5.80 -5.97 9.84
C ILE A 49 6.52 -5.13 10.90
N SER A 50 7.78 -5.46 11.13
CA SER A 50 8.64 -4.70 12.05
C SER A 50 8.64 -3.20 11.74
N GLY A 51 8.36 -2.39 12.76
CA GLY A 51 8.29 -0.93 12.69
C GLY A 51 6.88 -0.37 12.44
N ALA A 52 5.90 -1.20 12.11
CA ALA A 52 4.51 -0.76 11.98
C ALA A 52 3.87 -0.57 13.37
N ASN A 53 3.42 0.64 13.65
CA ASN A 53 2.77 1.00 14.90
C ASN A 53 1.53 1.84 14.59
N GLY A 54 0.40 1.46 15.16
CA GLY A 54 -0.85 2.22 15.13
C GLY A 54 -1.17 2.78 16.51
N GLN A 55 -1.84 3.93 16.57
CA GLN A 55 -2.35 4.53 17.80
C GLN A 55 -3.70 5.20 17.56
N GLY A 56 -4.55 5.22 18.59
CA GLY A 56 -5.87 5.86 18.51
C GLY A 56 -6.57 5.90 19.86
N GLU A 57 -7.61 6.73 19.98
CA GLU A 57 -8.45 6.80 21.19
C GLU A 57 -9.36 5.57 21.28
N THR A 58 -9.68 4.98 20.13
CA THR A 58 -10.47 3.74 20.00
C THR A 58 -9.66 2.60 19.38
N ILE A 59 -10.16 1.37 19.51
CA ILE A 59 -9.54 0.18 18.89
C ILE A 59 -9.55 0.32 17.37
N GLU A 60 -10.66 0.83 16.82
CA GLU A 60 -10.87 1.07 15.40
C GLU A 60 -9.84 2.07 14.86
N GLU A 61 -9.66 3.21 15.52
CA GLU A 61 -8.67 4.21 15.14
C GLU A 61 -7.23 3.66 15.20
N ALA A 62 -6.88 2.93 16.27
CA ALA A 62 -5.56 2.33 16.39
C ALA A 62 -5.29 1.31 15.28
N LYS A 63 -6.32 0.55 14.87
CA LYS A 63 -6.24 -0.41 13.77
C LYS A 63 -6.11 0.29 12.41
N GLU A 64 -6.94 1.29 12.12
CA GLU A 64 -6.83 2.08 10.88
C GLU A 64 -5.46 2.76 10.77
N ASN A 65 -4.94 3.28 11.88
CA ASN A 65 -3.61 3.87 11.91
C ASN A 65 -2.51 2.82 11.67
N LEU A 66 -2.64 1.62 12.24
CA LEU A 66 -1.72 0.50 11.99
C LEU A 66 -1.74 0.08 10.51
N GLU A 67 -2.92 0.00 9.88
CA GLU A 67 -3.07 -0.34 8.47
C GLU A 67 -2.33 0.64 7.56
N LEU A 68 -2.39 1.94 7.86
CA LEU A 68 -1.64 2.98 7.14
C LEU A 68 -0.13 2.83 7.35
N ALA A 69 0.32 2.58 8.58
CA ALA A 69 1.74 2.38 8.88
C ALA A 69 2.33 1.17 8.13
N ILE A 70 1.58 0.07 8.05
CA ILE A 70 1.97 -1.12 7.28
C ILE A 70 2.11 -0.78 5.80
N GLN A 71 1.13 -0.11 5.21
CA GLN A 71 1.15 0.29 3.80
C GLN A 71 2.38 1.12 3.48
N LEU A 72 2.65 2.16 4.27
CA LEU A 72 3.80 3.04 4.08
C LEU A 72 5.13 2.28 4.16
N ILE A 73 5.28 1.37 5.13
CA ILE A 73 6.51 0.58 5.27
C ILE A 73 6.73 -0.34 4.06
N ILE A 74 5.68 -0.98 3.55
CA ILE A 74 5.80 -1.86 2.40
C ILE A 74 6.12 -1.05 1.15
N GLU A 75 5.44 0.07 0.93
CA GLU A 75 5.70 0.96 -0.21
C GLU A 75 7.15 1.46 -0.21
N ASP A 76 7.65 1.95 0.93
CA ASP A 76 9.02 2.44 1.08
C ASP A 76 10.04 1.33 0.82
N ARG A 77 9.86 0.14 1.42
CA ARG A 77 10.75 -1.01 1.22
C ARG A 77 10.78 -1.48 -0.23
N MET A 78 9.62 -1.57 -0.89
CA MET A 78 9.53 -1.98 -2.29
C MET A 78 10.17 -0.94 -3.21
N ALA A 79 9.98 0.35 -2.93
CA ALA A 79 10.60 1.43 -3.68
C ALA A 79 12.13 1.42 -3.50
N ASP A 80 12.63 1.18 -2.29
CA ASP A 80 14.06 1.18 -2.00
C ASP A 80 14.77 -0.01 -2.65
N ILE A 81 14.23 -1.23 -2.48
CA ILE A 81 14.79 -2.45 -3.06
C ILE A 81 14.89 -2.33 -4.60
N ARG A 82 13.85 -1.79 -5.26
CA ARG A 82 13.82 -1.66 -6.72
C ARG A 82 14.86 -0.67 -7.28
N ARG A 83 15.45 0.22 -6.48
CA ARG A 83 16.49 1.18 -6.96
C ARG A 83 17.80 0.50 -7.38
N GLY A 84 18.10 -0.67 -6.81
CA GLY A 84 19.36 -1.38 -7.05
C GLY A 84 19.23 -2.62 -7.92
N ILE A 85 18.03 -2.93 -8.41
CA ILE A 85 17.75 -4.14 -9.18
C ILE A 85 17.99 -3.89 -10.67
N THR A 86 18.57 -4.87 -11.36
CA THR A 86 18.83 -4.82 -12.80
C THR A 86 17.54 -5.01 -13.61
N GLU A 87 17.52 -4.53 -14.85
CA GLU A 87 16.34 -4.62 -15.71
C GLU A 87 15.94 -6.06 -16.09
N ASP A 88 16.90 -7.00 -16.02
CA ASP A 88 16.70 -8.43 -16.32
C ASP A 88 16.32 -9.26 -15.09
N ALA A 89 16.11 -8.63 -13.93
CA ALA A 89 15.66 -9.32 -12.74
C ALA A 89 14.23 -9.86 -12.90
N ILE A 90 13.98 -11.03 -12.34
CA ILE A 90 12.68 -11.71 -12.37
C ILE A 90 11.99 -11.48 -11.01
N GLU A 91 10.83 -10.83 -11.02
CA GLU A 91 9.96 -10.64 -9.85
C GLU A 91 8.77 -11.60 -9.97
N GLU A 92 8.61 -12.50 -8.99
CA GLU A 92 7.48 -13.45 -8.91
C GLU A 92 6.78 -13.36 -7.57
N THR A 93 5.45 -13.51 -7.59
CA THR A 93 4.65 -13.60 -6.36
C THR A 93 4.68 -15.02 -5.82
N ILE A 94 5.05 -15.16 -4.54
CA ILE A 94 4.94 -16.42 -3.81
C ILE A 94 3.78 -16.35 -2.81
N LEU A 95 3.04 -17.45 -2.67
CA LEU A 95 1.99 -17.61 -1.67
C LEU A 95 2.49 -18.54 -0.57
N ILE A 96 2.36 -18.09 0.67
CA ILE A 96 2.68 -18.90 1.85
C ILE A 96 1.38 -19.59 2.32
N PRO A 97 1.39 -20.91 2.54
CA PRO A 97 0.22 -21.66 3.01
C PRO A 97 -0.29 -21.25 4.40
#